data_AF-A0A162IGI3-F1
#
_entry.id   AF-A0A162IGI3-F1
#
_cell.length_a   1.000
_cell.length_b   1.000
_cell.length_c   1.000
_cell.angle_alpha   90.00
_cell.angle_beta   90.00
_cell.angle_gamma   90.00
#
_symmetry.space_group_name_H-M   'P 1'
#
loop_
_entity.id
_entity.type
_entity.pdbx_description
1 polymer ?
#
loop_
_entity_poly.entity_id
_entity_poly.type
_entity_poly.pdbx_seq_one_letter_code
_entity_poly.pdbx_strand_id
1 'polypeptide(L)'
;MEKEKVLEIKFKLVWGKWAWKITKNELFNLHDGVQEYESKTLQLKLKKECKNCIFMYNDVIDDYEETPNCILLYEHEKERLEEFVKRINEKYGKSKRWRAGYKERYFYINFVGEICKNLDENNAMNRQAYEFGNYFQTREQAEKARELQKKAYQEVWKHE
;
A
#
# COMPACT_ATOMS: atom_id res chain seq x y z
N MET A 1 7.88 -10.73 -2.15
CA MET A 1 7.09 -10.31 -0.98
C MET A 1 5.72 -9.90 -1.45
N GLU A 2 4.65 -10.46 -0.87
CA GLU A 2 3.30 -9.98 -1.13
C GLU A 2 3.21 -8.50 -0.73
N LYS A 3 2.74 -7.65 -1.65
CA LYS A 3 2.38 -6.28 -1.31
C LYS A 3 0.92 -6.25 -0.87
N GLU A 4 0.64 -5.63 0.27
CA GLU A 4 -0.72 -5.28 0.63
C GLU A 4 -1.25 -4.26 -0.38
N LYS A 5 -2.40 -4.59 -0.98
CA LYS A 5 -3.06 -3.72 -1.94
C LYS A 5 -3.58 -2.47 -1.24
N VAL A 6 -3.32 -1.31 -1.84
CA VAL A 6 -3.84 0.00 -1.40
C VAL A 6 -5.14 0.35 -2.13
N LEU A 7 -5.42 -0.28 -3.26
CA LEU A 7 -6.66 -0.11 -4.02
C LEU A 7 -7.23 -1.49 -4.39
N GLU A 8 -8.50 -1.73 -4.09
CA GLU A 8 -9.22 -2.94 -4.47
C GLU A 8 -10.57 -2.59 -5.07
N ILE A 9 -10.92 -3.31 -6.13
CA ILE A 9 -12.18 -3.19 -6.85
C ILE A 9 -12.82 -4.57 -6.94
N LYS A 10 -14.13 -4.62 -6.77
CA LYS A 10 -14.93 -5.82 -6.99
C LYS A 10 -15.71 -5.67 -8.28
N PHE A 11 -15.71 -6.71 -9.09
CA PHE A 11 -16.50 -6.82 -10.31
C PHE A 11 -17.63 -7.85 -10.16
N LYS A 12 -18.74 -7.62 -10.85
CA LYS A 12 -19.86 -8.56 -10.96
C LYS A 12 -20.46 -8.48 -12.36
N LEU A 13 -20.61 -9.64 -13.01
CA LEU A 13 -21.29 -9.73 -14.30
C LEU A 13 -22.79 -9.44 -14.13
N VAL A 14 -23.30 -8.47 -14.88
CA VAL A 14 -24.70 -8.01 -14.89
C VAL A 14 -25.09 -7.74 -16.34
N TRP A 15 -26.05 -8.50 -16.87
CA TRP A 15 -26.59 -8.32 -18.23
C TRP A 15 -25.52 -8.29 -19.34
N GLY A 16 -24.50 -9.15 -19.25
CA GLY A 16 -23.41 -9.20 -20.23
C GLY A 16 -22.40 -8.07 -20.14
N LYS A 17 -22.49 -7.23 -19.10
CA LYS A 17 -21.54 -6.16 -18.74
C LYS A 17 -21.05 -6.33 -17.31
N TRP A 18 -20.12 -5.50 -16.88
CA TRP A 18 -19.53 -5.58 -15.55
C TRP A 18 -19.93 -4.40 -14.68
N ALA A 19 -20.72 -4.68 -13.64
CA ALA A 19 -20.85 -3.76 -12.52
C ALA A 19 -19.56 -3.81 -11.69
N TRP A 20 -19.10 -2.67 -11.18
CA TRP A 20 -17.87 -2.57 -10.41
C TRP A 20 -18.01 -1.61 -9.24
N LYS A 21 -17.21 -1.79 -8.20
CA LYS A 21 -17.15 -0.88 -7.05
C LYS A 21 -15.79 -0.94 -6.36
N ILE A 22 -15.26 0.21 -5.97
CA ILE A 22 -14.10 0.28 -5.05
C ILE A 22 -14.50 -0.28 -3.69
N THR A 23 -13.79 -1.31 -3.23
CA THR A 23 -13.97 -1.92 -1.90
C THR A 23 -12.92 -1.48 -0.89
N LYS A 24 -11.75 -1.02 -1.36
CA LYS A 24 -10.67 -0.49 -0.52
C LYS A 24 -9.95 0.61 -1.29
N ASN A 25 -9.73 1.77 -0.65
CA ASN A 25 -8.86 2.82 -1.19
C ASN A 25 -8.10 3.53 -0.05
N GLU A 26 -6.88 3.08 0.18
CA GLU A 26 -5.95 3.62 1.18
C GLU A 26 -4.83 4.45 0.55
N LEU A 27 -4.83 4.62 -0.78
CA LEU A 27 -3.73 5.28 -1.51
C LEU A 27 -3.39 6.65 -0.91
N PHE A 28 -4.42 7.49 -0.71
CA PHE A 28 -4.25 8.88 -0.27
C PHE A 28 -4.13 9.04 1.25
N ASN A 29 -4.43 7.98 2.02
CA ASN A 29 -4.22 7.96 3.48
C ASN A 29 -2.79 7.54 3.82
N LEU A 30 -2.16 6.75 2.95
CA LEU A 30 -0.84 6.17 3.18
C LEU A 30 0.28 6.98 2.52
N HIS A 31 -0.07 7.84 1.58
CA HIS A 31 0.85 8.66 0.82
C HIS A 31 0.32 10.10 0.79
N ASP A 32 0.49 10.84 1.89
CA ASP A 32 -0.08 12.19 2.08
C ASP A 32 0.31 13.20 1.01
N GLY A 33 1.47 13.01 0.35
CA GLY A 33 1.93 13.83 -0.78
C GLY A 33 1.25 13.54 -2.12
N VAL A 34 0.43 12.49 -2.22
CA VAL A 34 -0.30 12.14 -3.45
C VAL A 34 -1.69 12.78 -3.39
N GLN A 35 -1.96 13.70 -4.31
CA GLN A 35 -3.29 14.30 -4.49
C GLN A 35 -4.09 13.61 -5.60
N GLU A 36 -3.38 13.07 -6.60
CA GLU A 36 -3.98 12.33 -7.71
C GLU A 36 -3.02 11.30 -8.27
N TYR A 37 -3.58 10.28 -8.92
CA TYR A 37 -2.87 9.34 -9.76
C TYR A 37 -3.56 9.29 -11.12
N GLU A 38 -2.81 9.62 -12.17
CA GLU A 38 -3.29 9.61 -13.55
C GLU A 38 -2.43 8.68 -14.39
N SER A 39 -3.10 7.86 -15.22
CA SER A 39 -2.47 7.06 -16.25
C SER A 39 -2.99 7.49 -17.60
N LYS A 40 -2.23 8.32 -18.33
CA LYS A 40 -2.58 8.78 -19.69
C LYS A 40 -2.73 7.62 -20.68
N THR A 41 -1.94 6.56 -20.52
CA THR A 41 -2.00 5.38 -21.40
C THR A 41 -3.26 4.56 -21.20
N LEU A 42 -3.75 4.48 -19.97
CA LEU A 42 -5.02 3.82 -19.66
C LEU A 42 -6.19 4.80 -19.70
N GLN A 43 -5.93 6.10 -19.88
CA GLN A 43 -6.94 7.15 -19.85
C GLN A 43 -7.82 7.08 -18.58
N LEU A 44 -7.18 6.82 -17.44
CA LEU A 44 -7.83 6.67 -16.14
C LEU A 44 -7.16 7.55 -15.10
N LYS A 45 -7.97 8.10 -14.19
CA LYS A 45 -7.50 8.99 -13.13
C LYS A 45 -8.23 8.74 -11.81
N LEU A 46 -7.50 8.87 -10.71
CA LEU A 46 -8.02 8.78 -9.34
C LEU A 46 -7.59 10.04 -8.58
N LYS A 47 -8.52 10.69 -7.87
CA LYS A 47 -8.28 11.92 -7.12
C LYS A 47 -8.59 11.73 -5.63
N LYS A 48 -7.83 12.40 -4.75
CA LYS A 48 -8.02 12.35 -3.29
C LYS A 48 -9.38 12.86 -2.86
N GLU A 49 -9.90 13.87 -3.55
CA GLU A 49 -11.20 14.50 -3.29
C GLU A 49 -12.37 13.54 -3.58
N CYS A 50 -12.20 12.61 -4.53
CA CYS A 50 -13.22 11.65 -4.93
C CYS A 50 -12.72 10.20 -4.71
N LYS A 51 -12.49 9.81 -3.45
CA LYS A 51 -11.90 8.49 -3.09
C LYS A 51 -12.70 7.28 -3.59
N ASN A 52 -13.98 7.46 -3.89
CA ASN A 52 -14.90 6.41 -4.28
C ASN A 52 -15.22 6.43 -5.79
N CYS A 53 -14.52 7.21 -6.61
CA CYS A 53 -14.81 7.28 -8.04
C CYS A 53 -13.52 7.19 -8.83
N ILE A 54 -13.61 6.69 -10.07
CA ILE A 54 -12.51 6.71 -11.02
C ILE A 54 -12.96 7.56 -12.19
N PHE A 55 -12.09 8.46 -12.62
CA PHE A 55 -12.34 9.30 -13.77
C PHE A 55 -11.84 8.58 -15.01
N MET A 56 -12.72 8.43 -16.00
CA MET A 56 -12.40 7.84 -17.29
C MET A 56 -12.43 8.93 -18.35
N TYR A 57 -11.43 8.95 -19.22
CA TYR A 57 -11.45 9.87 -20.35
C TYR A 57 -12.63 9.54 -21.27
N ASN A 58 -13.34 10.58 -21.68
CA ASN A 58 -14.46 10.49 -22.58
C ASN A 58 -14.12 11.27 -23.86
N ASP A 59 -13.98 10.54 -24.97
CA ASP A 59 -13.57 11.08 -26.27
C ASP A 59 -14.59 12.09 -26.84
N VAL A 60 -15.85 12.07 -26.38
CA VAL A 60 -16.90 12.97 -26.86
C VAL A 60 -16.74 14.38 -26.28
N ILE A 61 -16.37 14.47 -25.01
CA ILE A 61 -16.21 15.75 -24.30
C ILE A 61 -14.73 16.20 -24.25
N ASP A 62 -13.81 15.39 -24.76
CA ASP A 62 -12.36 15.62 -24.74
C ASP A 62 -11.82 15.88 -23.32
N ASP A 63 -12.39 15.20 -22.32
CA ASP A 63 -12.00 15.37 -20.91
C ASP A 63 -12.32 14.11 -20.08
N TYR A 64 -11.83 14.09 -18.84
CA TYR A 64 -12.10 13.07 -17.85
C TYR A 64 -13.47 13.26 -17.19
N GLU A 65 -14.34 12.27 -17.38
CA GLU A 65 -15.65 12.24 -16.72
C GLU A 65 -15.58 11.38 -15.45
N GLU A 66 -16.21 11.85 -14.37
CA GLU A 66 -16.37 11.05 -13.17
C GLU A 66 -17.19 9.80 -13.50
N THR A 67 -16.64 8.62 -13.23
CA THR A 67 -17.39 7.36 -13.33
C THR A 67 -17.70 6.88 -11.91
N PRO A 68 -18.94 7.07 -11.43
CA PRO A 68 -19.38 6.56 -10.14
C PRO A 68 -19.28 5.03 -10.08
N ASN A 69 -19.21 4.47 -8.88
CA ASN A 69 -19.18 3.03 -8.53
C ASN A 69 -20.40 2.19 -9.02
N CYS A 70 -21.10 2.61 -10.06
CA CYS A 70 -22.42 2.09 -10.46
C CYS A 70 -22.58 1.94 -11.97
N ILE A 71 -21.58 2.31 -12.78
CA ILE A 71 -21.65 2.21 -14.24
C ILE A 71 -21.30 0.77 -14.67
N LEU A 72 -22.02 0.26 -15.68
CA LEU A 72 -21.75 -1.03 -16.29
C LEU A 72 -20.65 -0.88 -17.33
N LEU A 73 -19.54 -1.59 -17.14
CA LEU A 73 -18.39 -1.60 -18.03
C LEU A 73 -18.51 -2.70 -19.09
N TYR A 74 -18.05 -2.41 -20.30
CA TYR A 74 -17.69 -3.43 -21.27
C TYR A 74 -16.40 -4.16 -20.85
N GLU A 75 -16.11 -5.31 -21.46
CA GLU A 75 -14.93 -6.13 -21.10
C GLU A 75 -13.62 -5.33 -21.20
N HIS A 76 -13.43 -4.59 -22.29
CA HIS A 76 -12.20 -3.80 -22.50
C HIS A 76 -12.02 -2.70 -21.44
N GLU A 77 -13.10 -2.08 -20.96
CA GLU A 77 -13.06 -1.07 -19.90
C GLU A 77 -12.73 -1.72 -18.54
N LYS A 78 -13.28 -2.92 -18.28
CA LYS A 78 -12.92 -3.73 -17.11
C LYS A 78 -11.43 -4.08 -17.13
N GLU A 79 -10.91 -4.61 -18.24
CA GLU A 79 -9.49 -4.97 -18.36
C GLU A 79 -8.57 -3.76 -18.14
N ARG A 80 -8.92 -2.62 -18.74
CA ARG A 80 -8.23 -1.34 -18.55
C ARG A 80 -8.21 -0.92 -17.08
N LEU A 81 -9.34 -1.08 -16.39
CA LEU A 81 -9.47 -0.77 -14.98
C LEU A 81 -8.69 -1.74 -14.08
N GLU A 82 -8.66 -3.04 -14.39
CA GLU A 82 -7.85 -4.03 -13.69
C GLU A 82 -6.36 -3.71 -13.78
N GLU A 83 -5.87 -3.35 -14.97
CA GLU A 83 -4.48 -2.93 -15.18
C GLU A 83 -4.15 -1.62 -14.43
N PHE A 84 -5.08 -0.67 -14.38
CA PHE A 84 -4.92 0.56 -13.60
C PHE A 84 -4.75 0.28 -12.10
N VAL A 85 -5.63 -0.57 -11.53
CA VAL A 85 -5.54 -1.01 -10.13
C VAL A 85 -4.24 -1.75 -9.87
N LYS A 86 -3.80 -2.60 -10.79
CA LYS A 86 -2.53 -3.32 -10.69
C LYS A 86 -1.34 -2.36 -10.62
N ARG A 87 -1.25 -1.38 -11.52
CA ARG A 87 -0.16 -0.38 -11.52
C ARG A 87 -0.12 0.45 -10.25
N ILE A 88 -1.28 0.85 -9.72
CA ILE A 88 -1.36 1.55 -8.43
C ILE A 88 -0.80 0.67 -7.31
N ASN A 89 -1.22 -0.59 -7.24
CA ASN A 89 -0.75 -1.52 -6.20
C ASN A 89 0.73 -1.89 -6.36
N GLU A 90 1.27 -1.95 -7.57
CA GLU A 90 2.69 -2.18 -7.79
C GLU A 90 3.53 -1.00 -7.31
N LYS A 91 3.07 0.24 -7.60
CA LYS A 91 3.77 1.47 -7.23
C LYS A 91 3.64 1.83 -5.75
N TYR A 92 2.42 1.73 -5.21
CA TYR A 92 2.07 2.24 -3.88
C TYR A 92 1.69 1.16 -2.88
N GLY A 93 1.56 -0.09 -3.33
CA GLY A 93 1.31 -1.24 -2.45
C GLY A 93 2.35 -1.31 -1.36
N LYS A 94 1.89 -1.44 -0.12
CA LYS A 94 2.79 -1.62 1.01
C LYS A 94 3.42 -2.99 0.89
N SER A 95 4.71 -3.11 1.13
CA SER A 95 5.25 -4.42 1.45
C SER A 95 4.46 -4.95 2.65
N LYS A 96 3.81 -6.11 2.54
CA LYS A 96 3.11 -6.73 3.67
C LYS A 96 4.15 -6.90 4.77
N ARG A 97 4.00 -6.12 5.84
CA ARG A 97 4.97 -6.12 6.94
C ARG A 97 4.81 -7.46 7.63
N TRP A 98 5.80 -8.32 7.45
CA TRP A 98 5.80 -9.65 8.07
C TRP A 98 5.63 -9.52 9.58
N ARG A 99 4.77 -10.36 10.16
CA ARG A 99 4.55 -10.50 11.59
C ARG A 99 4.64 -11.98 11.94
N ALA A 100 5.31 -12.30 13.03
CA ALA A 100 5.40 -13.68 13.49
C ALA A 100 4.04 -14.13 14.03
N GLY A 101 3.73 -15.41 13.85
CA GLY A 101 2.62 -16.06 14.54
C GLY A 101 2.88 -16.19 16.05
N TYR A 102 1.87 -16.66 16.79
CA TYR A 102 2.03 -16.94 18.22
C TYR A 102 3.14 -17.97 18.46
N LYS A 103 4.09 -17.63 19.35
CA LYS A 103 5.33 -18.38 19.64
C LYS A 103 6.29 -18.54 18.45
N GLU A 104 6.11 -17.79 17.38
CA GLU A 104 7.15 -17.69 16.34
C GLU A 104 8.19 -16.64 16.73
N ARG A 105 9.41 -16.78 16.20
CA ARG A 105 10.53 -15.89 16.53
C ARG A 105 10.58 -14.71 15.57
N TYR A 106 10.83 -13.53 16.10
CA TYR A 106 11.22 -12.35 15.35
C TYR A 106 12.56 -11.81 15.85
N PHE A 107 13.24 -11.06 15.01
CA PHE A 107 14.46 -10.33 15.33
C PHE A 107 14.12 -8.88 15.66
N TYR A 108 14.89 -8.28 16.57
CA TYR A 108 14.79 -6.87 16.92
C TYR A 108 16.16 -6.33 17.35
N ILE A 109 16.28 -5.00 17.40
CA ILE A 109 17.47 -4.29 17.85
C ILE A 109 17.21 -3.80 19.28
N ASN A 110 18.02 -4.20 20.26
CA ASN A 110 17.86 -3.75 21.64
C ASN A 110 18.33 -2.29 21.83
N PHE A 111 18.18 -1.76 23.04
CA PHE A 111 18.49 -0.35 23.34
C PHE A 111 19.98 0.01 23.18
N VAL A 112 20.89 -0.96 23.19
CA VAL A 112 22.33 -0.74 22.91
C VAL A 112 22.71 -1.02 21.45
N GLY A 113 21.74 -1.33 20.59
CA GLY A 113 21.97 -1.57 19.16
C GLY A 113 22.30 -3.02 18.80
N GLU A 114 22.20 -3.99 19.71
CA GLU A 114 22.44 -5.41 19.41
C GLU A 114 21.21 -6.08 18.78
N ILE A 115 21.45 -7.07 17.92
CA ILE A 115 20.38 -7.83 17.28
C ILE A 115 20.04 -9.04 18.14
N CYS A 116 18.84 -9.01 18.70
CA CYS A 116 18.28 -10.05 19.55
C CYS A 116 17.15 -10.80 18.81
N LYS A 117 16.69 -11.90 19.40
CA LYS A 117 15.49 -12.62 18.97
C LYS A 117 14.53 -12.74 20.14
N ASN A 118 13.23 -12.65 19.87
CA ASN A 118 12.19 -12.91 20.87
C ASN A 118 11.08 -13.78 20.26
N LEU A 119 10.29 -14.43 21.11
CA LEU A 119 9.04 -15.09 20.71
C LEU A 119 7.92 -14.05 20.71
N ASP A 120 7.06 -14.08 19.69
CA ASP A 120 5.84 -13.27 19.69
C ASP A 120 4.76 -13.97 20.52
N GLU A 121 4.51 -13.48 21.72
CA GLU A 121 3.46 -13.98 22.61
C GLU A 121 2.16 -13.18 22.46
N ASN A 122 2.06 -12.34 21.43
CA ASN A 122 1.00 -11.36 21.20
C ASN A 122 0.80 -10.38 22.37
N ASN A 123 1.83 -10.21 23.20
CA ASN A 123 1.77 -9.30 24.34
C ASN A 123 1.95 -7.82 23.89
N ALA A 124 1.76 -6.91 24.84
CA ALA A 124 1.85 -5.47 24.56
C ALA A 124 3.22 -5.06 24.01
N MET A 125 4.32 -5.65 24.50
CA MET A 125 5.66 -5.33 24.02
C MET A 125 5.91 -5.80 22.58
N ASN A 126 5.46 -7.01 22.22
CA ASN A 126 5.56 -7.51 20.85
C ASN A 126 4.76 -6.60 19.89
N ARG A 127 3.56 -6.17 20.32
CA ARG A 127 2.73 -5.24 19.55
C ARG A 127 3.43 -3.88 19.35
N GLN A 128 3.97 -3.30 20.41
CA GLN A 128 4.71 -2.04 20.35
C GLN A 128 5.96 -2.16 19.46
N ALA A 129 6.71 -3.24 19.55
CA ALA A 129 7.87 -3.49 18.69
C ALA A 129 7.46 -3.56 17.21
N TYR A 130 6.36 -4.24 16.90
CA TYR A 130 5.80 -4.33 15.55
C TYR A 130 5.32 -2.97 15.01
N GLU A 131 4.62 -2.19 15.84
CA GLU A 131 4.10 -0.85 15.49
C GLU A 131 5.26 0.13 15.26
N PHE A 132 6.19 0.22 16.22
CA PHE A 132 7.39 1.04 16.12
C PHE A 132 8.28 0.62 14.93
N GLY A 133 8.26 -0.66 14.59
CA GLY A 133 8.97 -1.20 13.44
C GLY A 133 10.30 -1.87 13.71
N ASN A 134 10.60 -2.09 14.98
CA ASN A 134 11.73 -2.86 15.44
C ASN A 134 11.36 -4.36 15.54
N TYR A 135 10.96 -4.92 14.40
CA TYR A 135 10.38 -6.26 14.31
C TYR A 135 10.65 -6.84 12.92
N PHE A 136 11.54 -7.84 12.84
CA PHE A 136 12.08 -8.35 11.59
C PHE A 136 11.97 -9.86 11.47
N GLN A 137 11.71 -10.35 10.26
CA GLN A 137 11.62 -11.80 9.98
C GLN A 137 13.00 -12.44 9.98
N THR A 138 13.97 -11.77 9.39
CA THR A 138 15.32 -12.29 9.19
C THR A 138 16.36 -11.44 9.92
N ARG A 139 17.50 -12.06 10.24
CA ARG A 139 18.64 -11.35 10.81
C ARG A 139 19.16 -10.26 9.87
N GLU A 140 19.20 -10.53 8.57
CA GLU A 140 19.67 -9.59 7.55
C GLU A 140 18.82 -8.30 7.53
N GLN A 141 17.50 -8.42 7.65
CA GLN A 141 16.61 -7.26 7.79
C GLN A 141 16.97 -6.42 9.03
N ALA A 142 17.22 -7.08 10.17
CA ALA A 142 17.61 -6.41 11.40
C ALA A 142 19.01 -5.76 11.27
N GLU A 143 19.97 -6.40 10.60
CA GLU A 143 21.30 -5.84 10.33
C GLU A 143 21.23 -4.58 9.48
N LYS A 144 20.45 -4.61 8.40
CA LYS A 144 20.21 -3.43 7.55
C LYS A 144 19.56 -2.28 8.33
N ALA A 145 18.55 -2.60 9.15
CA ALA A 145 17.88 -1.59 9.99
C ALA A 145 18.82 -0.99 11.03
N ARG A 146 19.68 -1.81 11.66
CA ARG A 146 20.68 -1.35 12.63
C ARG A 146 21.67 -0.37 12.02
N GLU A 147 22.18 -0.65 10.81
CA GLU A 147 23.10 0.25 10.14
C GLU A 147 22.45 1.60 9.80
N LEU A 148 21.17 1.61 9.43
CA LEU A 148 20.41 2.85 9.22
C LEU A 148 20.18 3.61 10.53
N GLN A 149 19.79 2.92 11.60
CA GLN A 149 19.61 3.50 12.93
C GLN A 149 20.91 4.14 13.44
N LYS A 150 22.04 3.44 13.30
CA LYS A 150 23.36 3.94 13.69
C LYS A 150 23.72 5.22 12.93
N LYS A 151 23.48 5.27 11.62
CA LYS A 151 23.70 6.47 10.81
C LYS A 151 22.82 7.64 11.28
N ALA A 152 21.53 7.40 11.48
CA ALA A 152 20.60 8.41 11.95
C ALA A 152 21.02 8.98 13.32
N TYR A 153 21.46 8.13 14.26
CA TYR A 153 21.96 8.58 15.56
C TYR A 153 23.24 9.42 15.43
N GLN A 154 24.16 9.05 14.53
CA GLN A 154 25.37 9.83 14.29
C GLN A 154 25.08 11.18 13.62
N GLU A 155 24.05 11.27 12.79
CA GLU A 155 23.66 12.52 12.11
C GLU A 155 23.15 13.58 13.08
N VAL A 156 22.47 13.19 14.17
CA VAL A 156 22.03 14.12 15.23
C VAL A 156 23.19 14.96 15.76
N TRP A 157 24.35 14.33 15.99
CA TRP A 157 25.53 14.98 16.57
C TRP A 157 26.44 15.68 15.55
N LYS A 158 26.16 15.58 14.24
CA LYS A 158 26.99 16.23 13.19
C LYS A 158 26.65 17.71 12.99
N HIS A 159 25.55 18.16 13.56
CA HIS A 159 25.04 19.54 13.41
C HIS A 159 24.97 20.28 14.75
N GLU A 160 25.59 19.74 15.80
CA GLU A 160 25.89 20.40 17.07
C GLU A 160 27.34 20.87 17.09
#